data_AF-A0A843KNA2-F1
#
_entry.id   AF-A0A843KNA2-F1
#
_cell.length_a   1.000
_cell.length_b   1.000
_cell.length_c   1.000
_cell.angle_alpha   90.00
_cell.angle_beta   90.00
_cell.angle_gamma   90.00
#
_symmetry.space_group_name_H-M   'P 1'
#
loop_
_entity.id
_entity.type
_entity.pdbx_description
1 polymer ?
#
loop_
_entity_poly.entity_id
_entity_poly.type
_entity_poly.pdbx_seq_one_letter_code
_entity_poly.pdbx_strand_id
1 'polypeptide(L)'
;MDKPIINAPAGKEGAPPFLFEFDTGNSSGFEEVRADRPGAPTLILGSNASATLPIIVSSEADTSVDVRVVRTDGLPYDVCVSYVPDSFTLRMGEKAGLKMHLAALNNRTIPAEAIVVWMEGAGWEVGRGFFLGLDHGRAGVIESNRLS
;
A
#
# COMPACT_ATOMS: atom_id res chain seq x y z
N MET A 1 2.10 -10.42 -0.24
CA MET A 1 1.67 -10.47 1.17
C MET A 1 0.33 -9.81 1.30
N ASP A 2 -0.68 -10.50 1.84
CA ASP A 2 -2.02 -9.93 2.02
C ASP A 2 -2.33 -9.56 3.48
N LYS A 3 -1.52 -10.07 4.42
CA LYS A 3 -1.67 -9.85 5.87
C LYS A 3 -0.68 -8.80 6.38
N PRO A 4 -1.06 -7.98 7.36
CA PRO A 4 -0.15 -7.03 7.99
C PRO A 4 0.92 -7.76 8.82
N ILE A 5 2.10 -7.16 8.90
CA ILE A 5 3.19 -7.55 9.79
C ILE A 5 3.08 -6.68 11.04
N ILE A 6 2.98 -7.30 12.22
CA ILE A 6 2.71 -6.59 13.47
C ILE A 6 3.89 -6.75 14.42
N ASN A 7 4.51 -5.64 14.81
CA ASN A 7 5.48 -5.58 15.90
C ASN A 7 4.81 -4.91 17.10
N ALA A 8 4.53 -5.70 18.13
CA ALA A 8 3.99 -5.19 19.39
C ALA A 8 5.11 -4.56 20.23
N PRO A 9 4.81 -3.51 21.02
CA PRO A 9 5.74 -3.02 22.02
C PRO A 9 5.97 -4.09 23.11
N ALA A 10 7.14 -4.05 23.74
CA ALA A 10 7.54 -5.04 24.73
C ALA A 10 6.49 -5.20 25.85
N GLY A 11 6.12 -6.44 26.16
CA GLY A 11 5.16 -6.76 27.23
C GLY A 11 3.69 -6.45 26.90
N LYS A 12 3.35 -6.16 25.63
CA LYS A 12 1.96 -6.08 25.17
C LYS A 12 1.56 -7.33 24.38
N GLU A 13 0.35 -7.80 24.68
CA GLU A 13 -0.37 -8.80 23.89
C GLU A 13 -1.62 -8.14 23.29
N GLY A 14 -2.04 -8.58 22.11
CA GLY A 14 -3.29 -8.12 21.48
C GLY A 14 -3.14 -7.62 20.04
N ALA A 15 -4.13 -6.82 19.62
CA ALA A 15 -4.19 -6.21 18.30
C ALA A 15 -3.54 -4.80 18.32
N PRO A 16 -2.98 -4.35 17.18
CA PRO A 16 -2.50 -2.98 17.06
C PRO A 16 -3.66 -1.98 17.19
N PRO A 17 -3.38 -0.75 17.65
CA PRO A 17 -4.40 0.28 17.83
C PRO A 17 -4.85 0.97 16.53
N PHE A 18 -4.28 0.57 15.41
CA PHE A 18 -4.66 1.04 14.08
C PHE A 18 -4.31 -0.03 13.05
N LEU A 19 -4.99 0.04 11.91
CA LEU A 19 -4.68 -0.73 10.70
C LEU A 19 -4.70 0.21 9.50
N PHE A 20 -4.06 -0.19 8.40
CA PHE A 20 -4.14 0.57 7.16
C PHE A 20 -4.17 -0.30 5.93
N GLU A 21 -4.71 0.27 4.85
CA GLU A 21 -4.94 -0.38 3.58
C GLU A 21 -4.54 0.54 2.43
N PHE A 22 -4.09 -0.05 1.34
CA PHE A 22 -3.80 0.69 0.12
C PHE A 22 -5.04 0.74 -0.75
N ASP A 23 -5.42 1.95 -1.17
CA ASP A 23 -6.51 2.16 -2.11
C ASP A 23 -5.95 2.11 -3.53
N THR A 24 -5.63 0.89 -3.98
CA THR A 24 -4.99 0.64 -5.27
C THR A 24 -5.90 1.02 -6.44
N GLY A 25 -7.23 0.97 -6.25
CA GLY A 25 -8.23 1.40 -7.23
C GLY A 25 -8.23 2.90 -7.51
N ASN A 26 -7.78 3.72 -6.56
CA ASN A 26 -7.61 5.18 -6.73
C ASN A 26 -6.15 5.60 -6.90
N SER A 27 -5.26 4.66 -7.24
CA SER A 27 -3.87 4.96 -7.57
C SER A 27 -3.74 5.64 -8.94
N SER A 28 -2.68 6.41 -9.15
CA SER A 28 -2.43 7.12 -10.42
C SER A 28 -0.94 7.26 -10.71
N GLY A 29 -0.59 7.46 -11.99
CA GLY A 29 0.80 7.66 -12.45
C GLY A 29 1.65 6.39 -12.52
N PHE A 30 1.05 5.22 -12.27
CA PHE A 30 1.67 3.92 -12.49
C PHE A 30 1.40 3.45 -13.93
N GLU A 31 2.44 3.09 -14.67
CA GLU A 31 2.27 2.45 -15.97
C GLU A 31 2.13 0.93 -15.76
N GLU A 32 1.06 0.36 -16.32
CA GLU A 32 0.76 -1.06 -16.24
C GLU A 32 1.69 -1.85 -17.19
N VAL A 33 2.49 -2.79 -16.68
CA VAL A 33 2.99 -3.89 -17.54
C VAL A 33 1.87 -4.91 -17.60
N ARG A 34 1.18 -5.02 -18.75
CA ARG A 34 0.33 -6.18 -19.01
C ARG A 34 1.15 -7.44 -18.75
N ALA A 35 0.63 -8.32 -17.90
CA ALA A 35 1.20 -9.64 -17.64
C ALA A 35 1.01 -10.55 -18.87
N ASP A 36 1.60 -10.18 -20.01
CA ASP A 36 1.65 -11.03 -21.22
C ASP A 36 2.60 -12.22 -21.02
N ARG A 37 3.23 -12.35 -19.85
CA ARG A 37 4.03 -13.50 -19.43
C ARG A 37 3.62 -13.97 -18.04
N PRO A 38 3.66 -15.29 -17.77
CA PRO A 38 3.56 -15.81 -16.41
C PRO A 38 4.69 -15.20 -15.55
N GLY A 39 4.33 -14.41 -14.54
CA GLY A 39 5.27 -13.70 -13.67
C GLY A 39 4.57 -12.84 -12.62
N ALA A 40 5.30 -12.44 -11.57
CA ALA A 40 4.78 -11.57 -10.52
C ALA A 40 4.47 -10.15 -11.06
N PRO A 41 3.42 -9.48 -10.54
CA PRO A 41 3.05 -8.14 -10.99
C PRO A 41 4.17 -7.13 -10.75
N THR A 42 4.48 -6.32 -11.77
CA THR A 42 5.52 -5.30 -11.70
C THR A 42 4.96 -3.90 -11.86
N LEU A 43 5.41 -3.01 -10.98
CA LEU A 43 5.25 -1.57 -11.02
C LEU A 43 6.18 -0.97 -12.07
N ILE A 44 5.70 -0.14 -12.99
CA ILE A 44 6.56 0.74 -13.79
C ILE A 44 6.45 2.17 -13.28
N LEU A 45 7.59 2.76 -12.96
CA LEU A 45 7.75 4.20 -12.80
C LEU A 45 8.51 4.73 -14.01
N GLY A 46 7.87 5.56 -14.83
CA GLY A 46 8.53 6.26 -15.93
C GLY A 46 9.58 7.25 -15.43
N SER A 47 10.59 7.53 -16.25
CA SER A 47 11.60 8.55 -15.98
C SER A 47 10.93 9.92 -15.87
N ASN A 48 11.21 10.64 -14.77
CA ASN A 48 10.57 11.91 -14.43
C ASN A 48 9.04 11.81 -14.25
N ALA A 49 8.50 10.60 -14.14
CA ALA A 49 7.11 10.39 -13.78
C ALA A 49 6.98 10.32 -12.26
N SER A 50 5.84 10.78 -11.76
CA SER A 50 5.42 10.58 -10.39
C SER A 50 4.19 9.69 -10.36
N ALA A 51 4.13 8.85 -9.33
CA ALA A 51 2.99 8.01 -9.06
C ALA A 51 2.48 8.27 -7.66
N THR A 52 1.17 8.12 -7.46
CA THR A 52 0.50 8.37 -6.19
C THR A 52 -0.35 7.18 -5.82
N LEU A 53 -0.16 6.66 -4.60
CA LEU A 53 -0.94 5.60 -4.01
C LEU A 53 -1.62 6.11 -2.74
N PRO A 54 -2.96 6.23 -2.71
CA PRO A 54 -3.67 6.57 -1.49
C PRO A 54 -3.63 5.40 -0.49
N ILE A 55 -3.55 5.76 0.79
CA ILE A 55 -3.54 4.83 1.92
C ILE A 55 -4.60 5.30 2.92
N ILE A 56 -5.45 4.37 3.35
CA ILE A 56 -6.51 4.61 4.33
C ILE A 56 -6.08 3.98 5.64
N VAL A 57 -6.01 4.77 6.70
CA VAL A 57 -5.67 4.32 8.06
C VAL A 57 -6.92 4.38 8.93
N SER A 58 -7.24 3.28 9.60
CA SER A 58 -8.41 3.15 10.48
C SER A 58 -7.96 2.98 11.92
N SER A 59 -8.64 3.68 12.84
CA SER A 59 -8.46 3.53 14.28
C SER A 59 -9.12 2.25 14.78
N GLU A 60 -8.38 1.46 15.56
CA GLU A 60 -8.86 0.30 16.30
C GLU A 60 -8.80 0.53 17.82
N ALA A 61 -8.47 1.76 18.24
CA ALA A 61 -8.29 2.13 19.63
C ALA A 61 -9.52 2.80 20.24
N ASP A 62 -9.73 2.56 21.53
CA ASP A 62 -10.77 3.24 22.35
C ASP A 62 -10.38 4.67 22.74
N THR A 63 -9.14 5.08 22.43
CA THR A 63 -8.60 6.42 22.68
C THR A 63 -7.93 6.96 21.42
N SER A 64 -7.66 8.27 21.40
CA SER A 64 -6.88 8.85 20.30
C SER A 64 -5.47 8.26 20.23
N VAL A 65 -4.96 8.08 19.01
CA VAL A 65 -3.61 7.55 18.73
C VAL A 65 -2.93 8.42 17.68
N ASP A 66 -1.71 8.86 17.99
CA ASP A 66 -0.84 9.49 17.01
C ASP A 66 -0.19 8.39 16.16
N VAL A 67 -0.34 8.52 14.84
CA VAL A 67 0.22 7.60 13.84
C VAL A 67 1.20 8.37 12.97
N ARG A 68 2.33 7.74 12.65
CA ARG A 68 3.32 8.26 11.70
C ARG A 68 3.86 7.18 10.77
N VAL A 69 4.15 7.54 9.54
CA VAL A 69 4.91 6.70 8.61
C VAL A 69 6.38 6.73 9.02
N VAL A 70 7.02 5.56 9.11
CA VAL A 70 8.38 5.43 9.65
C VAL A 70 9.41 4.99 8.64
N ARG A 71 9.02 4.14 7.68
CA ARG A 71 9.90 3.68 6.61
C ARG A 71 9.14 3.02 5.47
N THR A 72 9.85 2.87 4.36
CA THR A 72 9.43 2.09 3.20
C THR A 72 10.57 1.16 2.83
N ASP A 73 10.31 -0.14 2.83
CA ASP A 73 11.28 -1.15 2.45
C ASP A 73 11.02 -1.61 1.00
N GLY A 74 12.05 -2.10 0.32
CA GLY A 74 11.94 -2.70 -1.02
C GLY A 74 11.95 -1.73 -2.20
N LEU A 75 12.12 -0.43 -1.96
CA LEU A 75 12.35 0.55 -3.02
C LEU A 75 13.81 0.55 -3.50
N PRO A 76 14.06 0.64 -4.83
CA PRO A 76 15.40 0.92 -5.37
C PRO A 76 15.97 2.25 -4.85
N TYR A 77 17.29 2.35 -4.76
CA TYR A 77 17.99 3.52 -4.20
C TYR A 77 17.75 4.85 -4.95
N ASP A 78 17.31 4.79 -6.21
CA ASP A 78 17.06 5.96 -7.06
C ASP A 78 15.56 6.28 -7.20
N VAL A 79 14.71 5.64 -6.39
CA VAL A 79 13.30 5.96 -6.26
C VAL A 79 13.10 6.79 -4.99
N CYS A 80 12.62 8.01 -5.16
CA CYS A 80 12.24 8.88 -4.07
C CYS A 80 10.82 8.53 -3.60
N VAL A 81 10.63 8.49 -2.29
CA VAL A 81 9.32 8.31 -1.65
C VAL A 81 9.02 9.49 -0.73
N SER A 82 7.77 9.96 -0.73
CA SER A 82 7.27 10.93 0.24
C SER A 82 5.82 10.65 0.62
N TYR A 83 5.39 11.17 1.77
CA TYR A 83 4.07 10.94 2.34
C TYR A 83 3.40 12.26 2.71
N VAL A 84 2.11 12.40 2.40
CA VAL A 84 1.33 13.60 2.72
C VAL A 84 -0.08 13.24 3.21
N PRO A 85 -0.43 13.53 4.48
CA PRO A 85 0.51 13.79 5.57
C PRO A 85 1.37 12.55 5.89
N ASP A 86 2.50 12.74 6.54
CA ASP A 86 3.34 11.65 7.06
C ASP A 86 3.00 11.28 8.52
N SER A 87 2.21 12.11 9.21
CA SER A 87 1.76 11.91 10.59
C SER A 87 0.43 12.60 10.87
N PHE A 88 -0.38 12.02 11.76
CA PHE A 88 -1.69 12.54 12.15
C PHE A 88 -2.20 11.83 13.41
N THR A 89 -3.19 12.44 14.07
CA THR A 89 -3.91 11.83 15.19
C THR A 89 -5.21 11.21 14.70
N LEU A 90 -5.46 9.96 15.05
CA LEU A 90 -6.74 9.28 14.84
C LEU A 90 -7.55 9.28 16.14
N ARG A 91 -8.82 9.66 16.07
CA ARG A 91 -9.79 9.48 17.15
C ARG A 91 -10.42 8.08 17.09
N MET A 92 -11.15 7.71 18.15
CA MET A 92 -11.90 6.45 18.20
C MET A 92 -12.83 6.31 16.99
N GLY A 93 -12.70 5.21 16.26
CA GLY A 93 -13.50 4.90 15.06
C GLY A 93 -13.23 5.79 13.84
N GLU A 94 -12.22 6.67 13.89
CA GLU A 94 -11.87 7.54 12.78
C GLU A 94 -11.12 6.79 11.67
N LYS A 95 -11.28 7.27 10.44
CA LYS A 95 -10.42 6.94 9.30
C LYS A 95 -9.75 8.20 8.79
N ALA A 96 -8.46 8.11 8.51
CA ALA A 96 -7.69 9.17 7.87
C ALA A 96 -7.10 8.67 6.55
N GLY A 97 -6.97 9.57 5.58
CA GLY A 97 -6.31 9.30 4.31
C GLY A 97 -4.94 9.96 4.27
N LEU A 98 -3.95 9.25 3.73
CA LEU A 98 -2.66 9.82 3.34
C LEU A 98 -2.27 9.37 1.94
N LYS A 99 -1.34 10.10 1.33
CA LYS A 99 -0.85 9.80 -0.01
C LYS A 99 0.61 9.42 0.05
N MET A 100 0.95 8.28 -0.54
CA MET A 100 2.31 7.91 -0.86
C MET A 100 2.64 8.39 -2.27
N HIS A 101 3.69 9.19 -2.40
CA HIS A 101 4.22 9.64 -3.68
C HIS A 101 5.53 8.92 -3.99
N LEU A 102 5.64 8.42 -5.22
CA LEU A 102 6.84 7.77 -5.75
C LEU A 102 7.32 8.55 -6.97
N ALA A 103 8.62 8.79 -7.05
CA ALA A 103 9.26 9.41 -8.21
C ALA A 103 10.57 8.70 -8.54
N ALA A 104 10.84 8.47 -9.84
CA ALA A 104 12.08 7.85 -10.30
C ALA A 104 12.78 8.73 -11.34
N LEU A 105 14.10 8.84 -11.24
CA LEU A 105 14.90 9.58 -12.23
C LEU A 105 14.98 8.84 -13.57
N ASN A 106 15.02 7.51 -13.53
CA ASN A 106 15.05 6.64 -14.69
C ASN A 106 13.84 5.71 -14.70
N ASN A 107 13.56 5.10 -15.85
CA ASN A 107 12.54 4.06 -15.92
C ASN A 107 12.88 2.92 -14.95
N ARG A 108 11.94 2.57 -14.08
CA ARG A 108 12.11 1.50 -13.11
C ARG A 108 10.96 0.51 -13.19
N THR A 109 11.34 -0.77 -13.20
CA THR A 109 10.43 -1.90 -13.01
C THR A 109 10.70 -2.47 -11.63
N ILE A 110 9.68 -2.53 -10.78
CA ILE A 110 9.79 -2.98 -9.40
C ILE A 110 8.77 -4.10 -9.17
N PRO A 111 9.13 -5.26 -8.59
CA PRO A 111 8.14 -6.23 -8.14
C PRO A 111 7.23 -5.57 -7.10
N ALA A 112 5.92 -5.49 -7.36
CA ALA A 112 5.01 -4.76 -6.46
C ALA A 112 5.02 -5.36 -5.04
N GLU A 113 5.14 -6.69 -4.96
CA GLU A 113 5.15 -7.45 -3.71
C GLU A 113 6.36 -7.22 -2.80
N ALA A 114 7.40 -6.56 -3.32
CA ALA A 114 8.61 -6.27 -2.56
C ALA A 114 8.49 -5.01 -1.69
N ILE A 115 7.53 -4.12 -1.99
CA ILE A 115 7.42 -2.82 -1.33
C ILE A 115 6.57 -2.96 -0.06
N VAL A 116 7.12 -2.57 1.09
CA VAL A 116 6.42 -2.59 2.38
C VAL A 116 6.45 -1.21 3.00
N VAL A 117 5.27 -0.66 3.31
CA VAL A 117 5.14 0.59 4.08
C VAL A 117 4.99 0.22 5.55
N TRP A 118 5.67 0.97 6.41
CA TRP A 118 5.59 0.82 7.85
C TRP A 118 5.08 2.10 8.51
N MET A 119 4.14 1.93 9.42
CA MET A 119 3.63 2.99 10.27
C MET A 119 3.75 2.59 11.74
N GLU A 120 3.94 3.56 12.61
CA GLU A 120 3.92 3.34 14.05
C GLU A 120 2.89 4.21 14.76
N GLY A 121 2.39 3.70 15.88
CA GLY A 121 1.44 4.39 16.74
C GLY A 121 1.31 3.69 18.10
N ALA A 122 1.36 4.47 19.18
CA ALA A 122 1.35 3.97 20.56
C ALA A 122 2.38 2.83 20.84
N GLY A 123 3.55 2.89 20.19
CA GLY A 123 4.63 1.91 20.33
C GLY A 123 4.46 0.63 19.51
N TRP A 124 3.37 0.49 18.75
CA TRP A 124 3.19 -0.58 17.77
C TRP A 124 3.77 -0.16 16.44
N GLU A 125 4.40 -1.09 15.71
CA GLU A 125 4.66 -0.92 14.28
C GLU A 125 3.80 -1.88 13.46
N VAL A 126 3.20 -1.36 12.41
CA VAL A 126 2.37 -2.11 11.46
C VAL A 126 3.00 -1.95 10.08
N GLY A 127 3.40 -3.07 9.49
CA GLY A 127 3.93 -3.15 8.13
C GLY A 127 2.91 -3.74 7.18
N ARG A 128 2.73 -3.16 5.99
CA ARG A 128 1.87 -3.74 4.95
C ARG A 128 2.49 -3.52 3.58
N GLY A 129 2.53 -4.59 2.78
CA GLY A 129 2.86 -4.50 1.37
C GLY A 129 1.61 -4.25 0.53
N PHE A 130 1.79 -3.74 -0.68
CA PHE A 130 0.69 -3.54 -1.63
C PHE A 130 0.95 -4.29 -2.93
N PHE A 131 -0.13 -4.52 -3.67
CA PHE A 131 -0.06 -5.02 -5.04
C PHE A 131 -0.82 -4.06 -5.93
N LEU A 132 -0.14 -3.47 -6.91
CA LEU A 132 -0.83 -2.85 -8.04
C LEU A 132 -1.15 -3.95 -9.05
N GLY A 133 -2.05 -4.85 -8.66
CA GLY A 133 -2.76 -5.74 -9.56
C GLY A 133 -4.16 -5.19 -9.68
N LEU A 134 -4.70 -5.13 -10.91
CA LEU A 134 -6.12 -4.91 -11.14
C LEU A 134 -6.91 -5.72 -10.13
N ASP A 135 -7.98 -5.11 -9.60
CA ASP A 135 -9.10 -5.85 -9.04
C ASP A 135 -9.21 -7.16 -9.80
N HIS A 136 -9.08 -8.30 -9.11
CA HIS A 136 -9.58 -9.54 -9.65
C HIS A 136 -11.10 -9.38 -9.73
N GLY A 137 -11.54 -8.62 -10.74
CA GLY A 137 -12.91 -8.54 -11.16
C GLY A 137 -13.35 -9.98 -11.26
N ARG A 138 -14.36 -10.30 -10.44
CA ARG A 138 -15.16 -11.53 -10.54
C ARG A 138 -15.08 -12.04 -11.96
N ALA A 139 -14.59 -13.27 -12.13
CA ALA A 139 -14.63 -13.98 -13.39
C ALA A 139 -16.00 -13.73 -14.03
N GLY A 140 -16.03 -12.87 -15.04
CA GLY A 140 -17.17 -12.72 -15.91
C GLY A 140 -17.33 -14.09 -16.55
N VAL A 141 -18.39 -14.80 -16.17
CA VAL A 141 -18.80 -16.01 -16.85
C VAL A 141 -19.01 -15.61 -18.30
N ILE A 142 -18.08 -15.96 -19.17
CA ILE A 142 -18.33 -15.97 -20.61
C ILE A 142 -19.23 -17.18 -20.83
N GLU A 143 -20.54 -16.97 -20.75
CA GLU A 143 -21.49 -17.92 -21.32
C GLU A 143 -21.17 -18.00 -22.81
N SER A 144 -20.53 -19.11 -23.19
CA SER A 144 -20.32 -19.43 -24.59
C SER A 144 -21.68 -19.73 -25.20
N ASN A 145 -22.19 -18.80 -26.01
CA ASN A 145 -23.28 -19.07 -26.93
C ASN A 145 -22.86 -20.23 -27.84
N ARG A 146 -23.33 -21.44 -27.55
CA ARG A 146 -23.39 -22.53 -28.52
C ARG A 146 -24.51 -22.19 -29.48
N LEU A 147 -24.13 -21.73 -30.67
CA LEU A 147 -24.95 -21.88 -31.86
C LEU A 147 -25.07 -23.38 -32.16
N SER A 148 -26.29 -23.89 -32.12
CA SER A 148 -26.72 -25.14 -32.76
C SER A 148 -27.86 -24.82 -33.70
#